data_AF-A0A922I9C1-F1
#
_entry.id   AF-A0A922I9C1-F1
#
_cell.length_a   1.000
_cell.length_b   1.000
_cell.length_c   1.000
_cell.angle_alpha   90.00
_cell.angle_beta   90.00
_cell.angle_gamma   90.00
#
_symmetry.space_group_name_H-M   'P 1'
#
loop_
_entity.id
_entity.type
_entity.pdbx_description
1 polymer ?
#
loop_
_entity_poly.entity_id
_entity_poly.type
_entity_poly.pdbx_seq_one_letter_code
_entity_poly.pdbx_strand_id
1 'polypeptide(L)'
;MRIDFMWWMLFGFSILSNYQLLSIPNLLLLLFFGDFQSSIIMNRLIKSFHLNHHKQIIRLLNQHYYPSTTMLQRFSSITVIDNGKFPCQLINRYKSLNTNISQIRGMKLWNEKLLRKMYWRKRSFDAQKERLRARSEWQDWDYASELYAFAHRLQEPELSNNNILVRAFTHRSYVSEQRAKQESLGVQDVQEYLEDNSELIDLGRQFMEKFLSQYIRYHLQQAPEECIQSLVQYLMSTSVLDDISKWIGCIDLVLCSEFPPNKQTLADTVSSIVGALVEIRGEQNAKNFVIDFICTYLNGRDPLEIWRIDQMDLNLDIFLRDHVHGHQSDSNCEPRILRQSAVDTIESCYVVGIYSNQKLLGQSAGESLPIAKRMAELDAFRRIFGLTTANVRFEFGPRAYDLAYDKYERENFHLFESSSSLPKQEEKQSQRQTSS
;
A
#
# COMPACT_ATOMS: atom_id res chain seq x y z
N MET A 1 -8.98 40.16 -7.29
CA MET A 1 -10.38 40.20 -6.83
C MET A 1 -10.78 38.78 -6.48
N ARG A 2 -11.23 38.57 -5.24
CA ARG A 2 -11.80 37.31 -4.73
C ARG A 2 -13.28 37.25 -5.11
N ILE A 3 -13.74 36.08 -5.56
CA ILE A 3 -15.13 35.61 -5.58
C ILE A 3 -14.99 34.07 -5.50
N ASP A 4 -14.87 33.43 -4.33
CA ASP A 4 -15.90 33.02 -3.35
C ASP A 4 -17.19 32.48 -4.00
N PHE A 5 -17.36 31.15 -4.03
CA PHE A 5 -18.13 30.33 -3.07
C PHE A 5 -19.64 30.38 -3.33
N MET A 6 -20.22 29.26 -3.81
CA MET A 6 -21.60 28.74 -3.57
C MET A 6 -22.16 28.02 -4.80
N TRP A 7 -22.06 26.69 -4.84
CA TRP A 7 -22.83 25.83 -5.78
C TRP A 7 -23.35 24.54 -5.10
N TRP A 8 -23.73 24.63 -3.82
CA TRP A 8 -24.42 23.55 -3.11
C TRP A 8 -25.72 24.08 -2.49
N MET A 9 -26.79 24.07 -3.28
CA MET A 9 -28.20 23.97 -2.83
C MET A 9 -29.11 23.94 -4.08
N LEU A 10 -29.29 22.75 -4.65
CA LEU A 10 -30.42 22.47 -5.54
C LEU A 10 -30.98 21.10 -5.17
N PHE A 11 -32.31 21.03 -5.17
CA PHE A 11 -33.19 19.89 -4.84
C PHE A 11 -33.65 19.76 -3.38
N GLY A 12 -34.45 20.75 -2.96
CA GLY A 12 -35.53 20.56 -2.01
C GLY A 12 -36.88 20.40 -2.73
N PHE A 13 -37.55 19.30 -2.42
CA PHE A 13 -39.01 19.07 -2.34
C PHE A 13 -39.98 19.76 -3.32
N SER A 14 -40.74 18.92 -4.03
CA SER A 14 -42.17 19.14 -4.23
C SER A 14 -42.90 17.80 -4.40
N ILE A 15 -43.59 17.36 -3.36
CA ILE A 15 -44.58 16.27 -3.37
C ILE A 15 -45.96 16.91 -3.28
N LEU A 16 -46.86 16.56 -4.21
CA LEU A 16 -48.28 16.86 -4.14
C LEU A 16 -49.06 15.54 -4.07
N SER A 17 -49.93 15.48 -3.06
CA SER A 17 -51.21 14.78 -3.00
C SER A 17 -51.28 13.30 -3.39
N ASN A 18 -51.55 12.44 -2.39
CA ASN A 18 -52.82 11.73 -2.34
C ASN A 18 -53.09 11.12 -0.95
N TYR A 19 -54.32 11.33 -0.49
CA TYR A 19 -54.90 10.84 0.75
C TYR A 19 -55.19 9.33 0.70
N GLN A 20 -54.95 8.62 1.80
CA GLN A 20 -55.91 7.66 2.33
C GLN A 20 -55.65 7.41 3.83
N LEU A 21 -56.71 7.63 4.61
CA LEU A 21 -56.80 7.43 6.05
C LEU A 21 -56.83 5.94 6.40
N LEU A 22 -56.15 5.54 7.46
CA LEU A 22 -56.67 4.54 8.40
C LEU A 22 -56.14 4.82 9.81
N SER A 23 -57.08 4.96 10.76
CA SER A 23 -56.83 5.17 12.18
C SER A 23 -56.65 3.83 12.90
N ILE A 24 -55.92 3.84 14.02
CA ILE A 24 -56.26 3.27 15.35
C ILE A 24 -55.09 3.60 16.32
N PRO A 25 -55.34 3.88 17.63
CA PRO A 25 -54.42 4.62 18.50
C PRO A 25 -53.76 3.82 19.66
N ASN A 26 -52.72 4.42 20.24
CA ASN A 26 -52.23 4.36 21.64
C ASN A 26 -52.00 3.02 22.37
N LEU A 27 -50.72 2.73 22.68
CA LEU A 27 -50.12 2.18 23.91
C LEU A 27 -48.61 2.06 23.60
N LEU A 28 -47.59 2.35 24.41
CA LEU A 28 -47.45 2.54 25.84
C LEU A 28 -46.13 3.32 26.06
N LEU A 29 -46.20 4.31 26.94
CA LEU A 29 -45.10 5.10 27.49
C LEU A 29 -44.43 4.30 28.62
N LEU A 30 -43.10 4.17 28.64
CA LEU A 30 -42.19 4.03 29.79
C LEU A 30 -40.97 3.17 29.43
N LEU A 31 -39.81 3.80 29.31
CA LEU A 31 -38.61 3.58 30.13
C LEU A 31 -37.42 4.37 29.55
N PHE A 32 -36.59 4.91 30.45
CA PHE A 32 -35.34 5.65 30.22
C PHE A 32 -35.42 7.16 29.95
N PHE A 33 -35.89 7.90 30.96
CA PHE A 33 -35.26 9.19 31.31
C PHE A 33 -34.07 8.89 32.23
N GLY A 34 -32.86 9.00 31.69
CA GLY A 34 -31.61 8.91 32.42
C GLY A 34 -30.44 9.29 31.50
N ASP A 35 -29.65 10.27 31.91
CA ASP A 35 -28.30 10.56 31.41
C ASP A 35 -28.12 11.37 30.11
N PHE A 36 -28.84 12.49 29.97
CA PHE A 36 -28.48 13.54 29.00
C PHE A 36 -27.63 14.70 29.58
N GLN A 37 -27.33 14.70 30.89
CA GLN A 37 -26.48 15.73 31.52
C GLN A 37 -25.00 15.34 31.66
N SER A 38 -24.63 14.06 31.54
CA SER A 38 -23.24 13.60 31.63
C SER A 38 -22.45 13.81 30.33
N SER A 39 -23.10 13.79 29.16
CA SER A 39 -22.39 13.92 27.86
C SER A 39 -21.97 15.35 27.53
N ILE A 40 -22.68 16.37 28.03
CA ILE A 40 -22.34 17.79 27.79
C ILE A 40 -21.17 18.23 28.69
N ILE A 41 -21.10 17.70 29.92
CA ILE A 41 -19.99 17.98 30.85
C ILE A 41 -18.73 17.20 30.41
N MET A 42 -18.86 15.95 29.97
CA MET A 42 -17.73 15.20 29.38
C MET A 42 -17.24 15.82 28.06
N ASN A 43 -18.11 16.27 27.16
CA ASN A 43 -17.67 16.93 25.92
C ASN A 43 -17.04 18.30 26.17
N ARG A 44 -17.45 19.04 27.21
CA ARG A 44 -16.77 20.29 27.62
C ARG A 44 -15.43 20.01 28.30
N LEU A 45 -15.34 18.98 29.14
CA LEU A 45 -14.09 18.55 29.76
C LEU A 45 -13.10 18.03 28.71
N ILE A 46 -13.53 17.17 27.79
CA ILE A 46 -12.70 16.64 26.69
C ILE A 46 -12.26 17.75 25.74
N LYS A 47 -13.13 18.70 25.36
CA LYS A 47 -12.71 19.87 24.57
C LYS A 47 -11.74 20.78 25.33
N SER A 48 -11.91 20.97 26.65
CA SER A 48 -10.97 21.77 27.45
C SER A 48 -9.63 21.07 27.64
N PHE A 49 -9.63 19.74 27.77
CA PHE A 49 -8.45 18.89 27.89
C PHE A 49 -7.66 18.86 26.57
N HIS A 50 -8.36 18.71 25.44
CA HIS A 50 -7.76 18.76 24.10
C HIS A 50 -7.19 20.15 23.77
N LEU A 51 -7.88 21.25 24.13
CA LEU A 51 -7.36 22.60 23.89
C LEU A 51 -6.16 22.95 24.79
N ASN A 52 -6.13 22.45 26.03
CA ASN A 52 -5.00 22.68 26.93
C ASN A 52 -3.78 21.85 26.54
N HIS A 53 -3.95 20.59 26.11
CA HIS A 53 -2.86 19.80 25.54
C HIS A 53 -2.37 20.38 24.22
N HIS A 54 -3.22 20.87 23.33
CA HIS A 54 -2.76 21.51 22.10
C HIS A 54 -2.00 22.82 22.38
N LYS A 55 -2.40 23.60 23.39
CA LYS A 55 -1.67 24.81 23.80
C LYS A 55 -0.38 24.52 24.55
N GLN A 56 -0.30 23.42 25.32
CA GLN A 56 0.94 22.95 25.94
C GLN A 56 1.89 22.33 24.90
N ILE A 57 1.38 21.56 23.94
CA ILE A 57 2.17 20.99 22.84
C ILE A 57 2.67 22.09 21.90
N ILE A 58 1.86 23.11 21.58
CA ILE A 58 2.33 24.28 20.81
C ILE A 58 3.33 25.12 21.62
N ARG A 59 3.21 25.20 22.96
CA ARG A 59 4.24 25.85 23.81
C ARG A 59 5.53 25.04 23.91
N LEU A 60 5.45 23.70 23.96
CA LEU A 60 6.61 22.80 24.00
C LEU A 60 7.30 22.71 22.63
N LEU A 61 6.54 22.69 21.53
CA LEU A 61 7.06 22.74 20.16
C LEU A 61 7.73 24.10 19.86
N ASN A 62 7.20 25.20 20.41
CA ASN A 62 7.84 26.52 20.32
C ASN A 62 9.04 26.70 21.27
N GLN A 63 9.26 25.79 22.23
CA GLN A 63 10.44 25.79 23.10
C GLN A 63 11.63 24.99 22.54
N HIS A 64 11.39 24.07 21.60
CA HIS A 64 12.44 23.17 21.09
C HIS A 64 12.91 23.43 19.65
N TYR A 65 12.33 24.37 18.91
CA TYR A 65 12.83 24.76 17.59
C TYR A 65 13.74 26.01 17.62
N TYR A 66 14.97 25.82 18.07
CA TYR A 66 16.15 26.58 17.64
C TYR A 66 17.42 25.72 17.84
N PRO A 67 17.99 25.08 16.80
CA PRO A 67 19.36 24.61 16.88
C PRO A 67 20.31 25.81 16.73
N SER A 68 20.92 26.17 17.86
CA SER A 68 22.31 26.61 18.00
C SER A 68 22.96 27.30 16.79
N THR A 69 22.79 28.62 16.71
CA THR A 69 23.94 29.48 16.38
C THR A 69 24.67 29.76 17.68
N THR A 70 25.95 29.37 17.74
CA THR A 70 26.88 29.59 18.85
C THR A 70 26.74 31.01 19.44
N MET A 71 26.12 31.11 20.60
CA MET A 71 26.05 32.33 21.40
C MET A 71 26.69 32.05 22.75
N LEU A 72 27.89 32.62 22.92
CA LEU A 72 28.60 32.75 24.19
C LEU A 72 27.63 33.16 25.29
N GLN A 73 27.53 32.33 26.34
CA GLN A 73 26.79 32.65 27.55
C GLN A 73 27.38 33.93 28.18
N ARG A 74 26.60 35.01 28.16
CA ARG A 74 26.78 36.13 29.09
C ARG A 74 25.53 36.20 29.96
N PHE A 75 25.71 35.84 31.23
CA PHE A 75 24.74 36.08 32.29
C PHE A 75 24.45 37.59 32.39
N SER A 76 23.17 37.96 32.37
CA SER A 76 22.73 39.25 32.91
C SER A 76 21.47 39.05 33.72
N SER A 77 21.64 39.17 35.03
CA SER A 77 20.62 39.27 36.06
C SER A 77 19.69 40.46 35.80
N ILE A 78 18.37 40.22 35.85
CA ILE A 78 17.34 41.26 35.82
C ILE A 78 16.95 41.56 37.26
N THR A 79 17.28 42.74 37.75
CA THR A 79 16.74 43.31 39.00
C THR A 79 15.42 44.01 38.71
N VAL A 80 14.35 43.57 39.37
CA VAL A 80 13.04 44.23 39.42
C VAL A 80 13.16 45.41 40.40
N ILE A 81 12.75 46.61 39.99
CA ILE A 81 12.67 47.79 40.86
C ILE A 81 11.18 48.06 41.12
N ASP A 82 10.77 47.85 42.38
CA ASP A 82 9.45 48.18 42.90
C ASP A 82 9.41 49.65 43.37
N ASN A 83 8.30 50.33 43.11
CA ASN A 83 8.07 51.73 43.44
C ASN A 83 7.62 51.89 44.90
N GLY A 84 8.48 52.44 45.76
CA GLY A 84 8.16 52.80 47.15
C GLY A 84 8.97 53.99 47.66
N LYS A 85 8.27 55.00 48.17
CA LYS A 85 8.72 56.31 48.70
C LYS A 85 9.89 56.23 49.70
N PHE A 86 10.85 57.17 49.63
CA PHE A 86 11.42 57.99 50.74
C PHE A 86 12.55 58.93 50.19
N PRO A 87 12.89 60.05 50.88
CA PRO A 87 13.50 61.23 50.27
C PRO A 87 15.01 61.19 50.10
N CYS A 88 15.46 62.17 49.34
CA CYS A 88 16.76 62.33 48.71
C CYS A 88 17.93 62.64 49.66
N GLN A 89 19.12 62.42 49.10
CA GLN A 89 20.45 62.97 49.42
C GLN A 89 21.35 62.15 50.34
N LEU A 90 22.39 61.52 49.75
CA LEU A 90 23.78 61.97 49.87
C LEU A 90 24.72 61.15 48.95
N ILE A 91 25.42 61.88 48.09
CA ILE A 91 26.85 61.75 47.73
C ILE A 91 27.30 60.54 46.88
N ASN A 92 27.45 60.84 45.59
CA ASN A 92 28.63 60.60 44.75
C ASN A 92 29.68 59.57 45.23
N ARG A 93 29.74 58.43 44.54
CA ARG A 93 31.02 57.86 44.08
C ARG A 93 30.88 57.33 42.66
N TYR A 94 31.50 58.05 41.74
CA TYR A 94 31.80 57.58 40.40
C TYR A 94 32.66 56.32 40.48
N LYS A 95 32.14 55.20 39.97
CA LYS A 95 32.93 54.24 39.20
C LYS A 95 32.24 54.06 37.86
N SER A 96 32.86 54.59 36.83
CA SER A 96 32.53 54.35 35.44
C SER A 96 32.57 52.85 35.16
N LEU A 97 31.41 52.22 35.10
CA LEU A 97 31.26 51.00 34.32
C LEU A 97 30.77 51.47 32.95
N ASN A 98 31.71 51.64 32.02
CA ASN A 98 31.40 51.67 30.60
C ASN A 98 30.83 50.29 30.23
N THR A 99 29.54 50.09 30.48
CA THR A 99 28.78 49.05 29.82
C THR A 99 28.57 49.54 28.39
N ASN A 100 29.47 49.15 27.51
CA ASN A 100 29.16 49.12 26.08
C ASN A 100 28.00 48.13 25.90
N ILE A 101 26.78 48.61 26.13
CA ILE A 101 25.55 47.94 25.71
C ILE A 101 25.59 48.05 24.19
N SER A 102 26.24 47.09 23.54
CA SER A 102 26.02 46.88 22.12
C SER A 102 24.53 46.61 21.97
N GLN A 103 23.79 47.57 21.41
CA GLN A 103 22.44 47.32 20.96
C GLN A 103 22.54 46.26 19.85
N ILE A 104 22.38 44.99 20.22
CA ILE A 104 22.16 43.92 19.25
C ILE A 104 20.76 44.16 18.69
N ARG A 105 20.66 45.01 17.66
CA ARG A 105 19.41 45.18 16.93
C ARG A 105 19.12 43.84 16.24
N GLY A 106 18.18 43.08 16.79
CA GLY A 106 17.66 41.88 16.13
C GLY A 106 17.09 42.21 14.74
N MET A 107 16.92 41.18 13.93
CA MET A 107 16.34 41.33 12.59
C MET A 107 14.95 41.96 12.69
N LYS A 108 14.71 43.04 11.94
CA LYS A 108 13.38 43.70 11.90
C LYS A 108 12.35 42.72 11.33
N LEU A 109 11.16 42.65 11.92
CA LEU A 109 10.09 41.71 11.54
C LEU A 109 9.72 41.75 10.04
N TRP A 110 9.76 42.94 9.43
CA TRP A 110 9.49 43.08 7.99
C TRP A 110 10.57 42.39 7.13
N ASN A 111 11.82 42.37 7.59
CA ASN A 111 12.93 41.73 6.91
C ASN A 111 12.81 40.20 6.98
N GLU A 112 12.37 39.65 8.13
CA GLU A 112 12.05 38.21 8.23
C GLU A 112 10.96 37.80 7.24
N LYS A 113 9.86 38.56 7.18
CA LYS A 113 8.76 38.31 6.25
C LYS A 113 9.21 38.41 4.79
N LEU A 114 10.08 39.36 4.47
CA LEU A 114 10.66 39.52 3.15
C LEU A 114 11.53 38.31 2.79
N LEU A 115 12.49 37.94 3.64
CA LEU A 115 13.40 36.82 3.41
C LEU A 115 12.66 35.49 3.29
N ARG A 116 11.64 35.26 4.12
CA ARG A 116 10.77 34.08 4.02
C ARG A 116 10.05 34.03 2.67
N LYS A 117 9.51 35.17 2.21
CA LYS A 117 8.89 35.26 0.87
C LYS A 117 9.91 35.03 -0.25
N MET A 118 11.13 35.55 -0.12
CA MET A 118 12.21 35.32 -1.08
C MET A 118 12.62 33.84 -1.13
N TYR A 119 12.73 33.18 0.02
CA TYR A 119 13.01 31.74 0.12
C TYR A 119 11.93 30.91 -0.60
N TRP A 120 10.66 31.15 -0.31
CA TRP A 120 9.57 30.42 -0.98
C TRP A 120 9.48 30.72 -2.47
N ARG A 121 9.70 31.98 -2.88
CA ARG A 121 9.74 32.34 -4.31
C ARG A 121 10.89 31.64 -5.04
N LYS A 122 12.08 31.61 -4.44
CA LYS A 122 13.23 30.86 -4.97
C LYS A 122 12.87 29.39 -5.17
N ARG A 123 12.13 28.79 -4.24
CA ARG A 123 11.74 27.38 -4.31
C ARG A 123 10.62 27.08 -5.32
N SER A 124 9.81 28.07 -5.70
CA SER A 124 8.60 27.86 -6.51
C SER A 124 8.69 28.33 -7.97
N PHE A 125 9.35 29.46 -8.26
CA PHE A 125 9.16 30.15 -9.55
C PHE A 125 10.40 30.13 -10.47
N ASP A 126 11.60 30.40 -9.94
CA ASP A 126 12.73 30.83 -10.80
C ASP A 126 14.06 30.07 -10.58
N ALA A 127 14.10 29.02 -9.76
CA ALA A 127 15.33 28.27 -9.51
C ALA A 127 15.36 26.91 -10.23
N GLN A 128 16.57 26.49 -10.61
CA GLN A 128 16.84 25.08 -10.91
C GLN A 128 16.31 24.24 -9.76
N LYS A 129 15.58 23.16 -10.09
CA LYS A 129 15.04 22.23 -9.11
C LYS A 129 16.17 21.78 -8.20
N GLU A 130 16.00 21.95 -6.89
CA GLU A 130 16.99 21.48 -5.92
C GLU A 130 17.27 20.00 -6.15
N ARG A 131 18.53 19.58 -5.95
CA ARG A 131 18.86 18.16 -5.99
C ARG A 131 17.95 17.40 -5.02
N LEU A 132 17.45 16.27 -5.45
CA LEU A 132 16.73 15.37 -4.56
C LEU A 132 17.74 14.90 -3.49
N ARG A 133 17.33 14.97 -2.23
CA ARG A 133 18.12 14.57 -1.07
C ARG A 133 17.41 13.44 -0.34
N ALA A 134 18.15 12.42 0.06
CA ALA A 134 17.61 11.36 0.90
C ALA A 134 17.13 11.92 2.25
N ARG A 135 16.14 11.28 2.85
CA ARG A 135 15.61 11.72 4.16
C ARG A 135 16.67 11.66 5.25
N SER A 136 17.62 10.73 5.12
CA SER A 136 18.78 10.57 5.99
C SER A 136 19.79 11.71 5.96
N GLU A 137 19.79 12.57 4.92
CA GLU A 137 20.69 13.73 4.85
C GLU A 137 20.25 14.88 5.78
N TRP A 138 19.03 14.83 6.31
CA TRP A 138 18.47 15.89 7.14
C TRP A 138 18.86 15.71 8.60
N GLN A 139 19.05 16.82 9.32
CA GLN A 139 19.52 16.82 10.71
C GLN A 139 18.57 16.10 11.69
N ASP A 140 17.27 16.13 11.43
CA ASP A 140 16.24 15.49 12.26
C ASP A 140 16.00 14.04 11.80
N TRP A 141 17.06 13.24 11.73
CA TRP A 141 16.99 11.83 11.32
C TRP A 141 17.86 10.95 12.23
N ASP A 142 17.26 9.92 12.80
CA ASP A 142 17.94 8.89 13.57
C ASP A 142 17.49 7.51 13.07
N TYR A 143 18.41 6.77 12.46
CA TYR A 143 18.10 5.50 11.80
C TYR A 143 17.59 4.44 12.78
N ALA A 144 18.15 4.36 13.99
CA ALA A 144 17.75 3.34 14.97
C ALA A 144 16.31 3.58 15.48
N SER A 145 15.98 4.84 15.78
CA SER A 145 14.64 5.24 16.21
C SER A 145 13.59 5.03 15.11
N GLU A 146 13.95 5.29 13.84
CA GLU A 146 13.05 5.12 12.70
C GLU A 146 12.80 3.63 12.39
N LEU A 147 13.81 2.77 12.50
CA LEU A 147 13.64 1.31 12.39
C LEU A 147 12.76 0.75 13.50
N TYR A 148 12.95 1.21 14.74
CA TYR A 148 12.10 0.83 15.86
C TYR A 148 10.65 1.24 15.62
N ALA A 149 10.42 2.49 15.20
CA ALA A 149 9.09 3.00 14.87
C ALA A 149 8.44 2.23 13.71
N PHE A 150 9.22 1.82 12.71
CA PHE A 150 8.77 1.01 11.58
C PHE A 150 8.27 -0.36 12.03
N ALA A 151 9.06 -1.09 12.82
CA ALA A 151 8.68 -2.40 13.34
C ALA A 151 7.38 -2.33 14.17
N HIS A 152 7.25 -1.31 15.03
CA HIS A 152 6.03 -1.08 15.80
C HIS A 152 4.82 -0.69 14.95
N ARG A 153 5.01 0.04 13.85
CA ARG A 153 3.94 0.38 12.90
C ARG A 153 3.37 -0.87 12.22
N LEU A 154 4.24 -1.82 11.89
CA LEU A 154 3.85 -3.11 11.32
C LEU A 154 3.27 -4.08 12.36
N GLN A 155 3.23 -3.70 13.64
CA GLN A 155 2.84 -4.57 14.76
C GLN A 155 3.76 -5.78 14.95
N GLU A 156 5.01 -5.68 14.48
CA GLU A 156 6.02 -6.73 14.55
C GLU A 156 7.28 -6.22 15.28
N PRO A 157 7.20 -5.96 16.61
CA PRO A 157 8.27 -5.31 17.36
C PRO A 157 9.56 -6.15 17.46
N GLU A 158 9.47 -7.46 17.32
CA GLU A 158 10.61 -8.38 17.41
C GLU A 158 11.61 -8.20 16.26
N LEU A 159 11.18 -7.65 15.12
CA LEU A 159 12.06 -7.28 14.01
C LEU A 159 13.17 -6.29 14.44
N SER A 160 12.89 -5.43 15.41
CA SER A 160 13.81 -4.36 15.82
C SER A 160 14.98 -4.84 16.69
N ASN A 161 14.89 -6.03 17.32
CA ASN A 161 15.82 -6.42 18.38
C ASN A 161 17.11 -7.10 17.88
N ASN A 162 17.11 -7.64 16.66
CA ASN A 162 18.12 -8.62 16.22
C ASN A 162 19.06 -8.13 15.11
N ASN A 163 19.15 -6.82 14.82
CA ASN A 163 19.87 -6.27 13.64
C ASN A 163 19.46 -6.83 12.27
N ILE A 164 18.60 -7.84 12.21
CA ILE A 164 18.07 -8.46 10.99
C ILE A 164 17.31 -7.43 10.16
N LEU A 165 16.58 -6.51 10.78
CA LEU A 165 15.89 -5.45 10.05
C LEU A 165 16.88 -4.49 9.36
N VAL A 166 18.00 -4.17 10.01
CA VAL A 166 19.10 -3.41 9.38
C VAL A 166 19.60 -4.17 8.17
N ARG A 167 19.85 -5.48 8.32
CA ARG A 167 20.26 -6.37 7.23
C ARG A 167 19.22 -6.41 6.10
N ALA A 168 17.93 -6.44 6.40
CA ALA A 168 16.88 -6.47 5.39
C ALA A 168 16.88 -5.21 4.49
N PHE A 169 17.22 -4.06 5.07
CA PHE A 169 17.31 -2.77 4.37
C PHE A 169 18.68 -2.51 3.70
N THR A 170 19.73 -3.30 3.97
CA THR A 170 21.05 -3.14 3.35
C THR A 170 21.18 -3.91 2.04
N HIS A 171 21.23 -3.17 0.93
CA HIS A 171 21.51 -3.76 -0.37
C HIS A 171 23.01 -3.91 -0.66
N ARG A 172 23.33 -4.88 -1.51
CA ARG A 172 24.67 -5.12 -2.04
C ARG A 172 25.31 -3.87 -2.66
N SER A 173 24.52 -3.04 -3.33
CA SER A 173 25.00 -1.80 -3.93
C SER A 173 25.54 -0.83 -2.87
N TYR A 174 24.85 -0.71 -1.73
CA TYR A 174 25.31 0.11 -0.62
C TYR A 174 26.58 -0.46 0.02
N VAL A 175 26.64 -1.77 0.26
CA VAL A 175 27.82 -2.42 0.85
C VAL A 175 29.06 -2.23 -0.05
N SER A 176 28.90 -2.35 -1.37
CA SER A 176 30.01 -2.09 -2.31
C SER A 176 30.49 -0.63 -2.26
N GLU A 177 29.58 0.33 -2.12
CA GLU A 177 29.92 1.75 -2.05
C GLU A 177 30.63 2.09 -0.73
N GLN A 178 30.17 1.50 0.39
CA GLN A 178 30.82 1.71 1.69
C GLN A 178 32.24 1.10 1.72
N ARG A 179 32.43 -0.09 1.14
CA ARG A 179 33.77 -0.68 0.99
C ARG A 179 34.70 0.20 0.14
N ALA A 180 34.23 0.68 -1.01
CA ALA A 180 35.01 1.59 -1.85
C ALA A 180 35.36 2.91 -1.14
N LYS A 181 34.44 3.46 -0.34
CA LYS A 181 34.69 4.65 0.49
C LYS A 181 35.75 4.37 1.56
N GLN A 182 35.69 3.25 2.26
CA GLN A 182 36.67 2.86 3.27
C GLN A 182 38.07 2.71 2.67
N GLU A 183 38.17 2.03 1.52
CA GLU A 183 39.43 1.88 0.76
C GLU A 183 40.01 3.25 0.36
N SER A 184 39.18 4.17 -0.12
CA SER A 184 39.62 5.51 -0.52
C SER A 184 40.15 6.36 0.65
N LEU A 185 39.65 6.12 1.86
CA LEU A 185 40.04 6.83 3.07
C LEU A 185 41.25 6.17 3.77
N GLY A 186 41.72 5.02 3.27
CA GLY A 186 42.86 4.30 3.84
C GLY A 186 42.59 3.71 5.23
N VAL A 187 41.32 3.50 5.60
CA VAL A 187 40.94 2.89 6.87
C VAL A 187 41.05 1.37 6.73
N GLN A 188 42.08 0.78 7.32
CA GLN A 188 42.24 -0.66 7.43
C GLN A 188 41.60 -1.12 8.76
N ASP A 189 40.89 -2.25 8.74
CA ASP A 189 40.33 -2.97 9.92
C ASP A 189 39.16 -2.31 10.68
N VAL A 190 38.03 -2.03 10.00
CA VAL A 190 36.73 -1.89 10.70
C VAL A 190 36.02 -3.24 10.68
N GLN A 191 35.95 -3.90 11.83
CA GLN A 191 35.36 -5.25 12.03
C GLN A 191 33.82 -5.29 11.98
N GLU A 192 33.14 -4.27 11.45
CA GLU A 192 31.70 -4.35 11.18
C GLU A 192 31.47 -4.86 9.76
N TYR A 193 31.34 -6.18 9.63
CA TYR A 193 30.91 -6.81 8.40
C TYR A 193 29.43 -6.46 8.15
N LEU A 194 29.18 -5.46 7.30
CA LEU A 194 27.86 -5.23 6.74
C LEU A 194 27.47 -6.44 5.86
N GLU A 195 26.38 -7.09 6.24
CA GLU A 195 25.79 -8.19 5.49
C GLU A 195 24.79 -7.67 4.44
N ASP A 196 24.76 -8.34 3.29
CA ASP A 196 23.82 -8.04 2.22
C ASP A 196 22.46 -8.74 2.46
N ASN A 197 21.38 -8.13 1.97
CA ASN A 197 20.03 -8.70 2.02
C ASN A 197 19.74 -9.82 0.99
N SER A 198 20.70 -10.23 0.16
CA SER A 198 20.47 -11.17 -0.95
C SER A 198 19.82 -12.49 -0.49
N GLU A 199 20.31 -13.08 0.60
CA GLU A 199 19.76 -14.34 1.14
C GLU A 199 18.32 -14.18 1.64
N LEU A 200 18.01 -13.04 2.28
CA LEU A 200 16.66 -12.74 2.77
C LEU A 200 15.69 -12.49 1.62
N ILE A 201 16.16 -11.86 0.53
CA ILE A 201 15.37 -11.66 -0.69
C ILE A 201 14.97 -13.01 -1.28
N ASP A 202 15.93 -13.93 -1.45
CA ASP A 202 15.68 -15.24 -2.02
C ASP A 202 14.71 -16.07 -1.15
N LEU A 203 14.93 -16.06 0.17
CA LEU A 203 14.05 -16.74 1.13
C LEU A 203 12.62 -16.18 1.06
N GLY A 204 12.49 -14.85 1.13
CA GLY A 204 11.18 -14.19 1.08
C GLY A 204 10.47 -14.43 -0.26
N ARG A 205 11.20 -14.42 -1.37
CA ARG A 205 10.63 -14.66 -2.71
C ARG A 205 10.09 -16.08 -2.85
N GLN A 206 10.89 -17.09 -2.45
CA GLN A 206 10.46 -18.49 -2.48
C GLN A 206 9.25 -18.72 -1.58
N PHE A 207 9.26 -18.13 -0.38
CA PHE A 207 8.14 -18.22 0.55
C PHE A 207 6.87 -17.59 -0.02
N MET A 208 6.96 -16.36 -0.54
CA MET A 208 5.82 -15.66 -1.14
C MET A 208 5.26 -16.41 -2.34
N GLU A 209 6.10 -16.91 -3.26
CA GLU A 209 5.64 -17.66 -4.43
C GLU A 209 4.88 -18.92 -4.02
N LYS A 210 5.41 -19.68 -3.06
CA LYS A 210 4.75 -20.87 -2.52
C LYS A 210 3.42 -20.53 -1.86
N PHE A 211 3.42 -19.55 -0.97
CA PHE A 211 2.24 -19.20 -0.17
C PHE A 211 1.14 -18.55 -1.02
N LEU A 212 1.48 -17.61 -1.91
CA LEU A 212 0.51 -16.96 -2.80
C LEU A 212 -0.19 -17.98 -3.70
N SER A 213 0.54 -18.96 -4.21
CA SER A 213 -0.04 -20.05 -5.00
C SER A 213 -1.08 -20.83 -4.19
N GLN A 214 -0.77 -21.19 -2.95
CA GLN A 214 -1.70 -21.89 -2.04
C GLN A 214 -2.92 -21.03 -1.69
N TYR A 215 -2.71 -19.75 -1.39
CA TYR A 215 -3.77 -18.79 -1.05
C TYR A 215 -4.77 -18.62 -2.20
N ILE A 216 -4.26 -18.44 -3.43
CA ILE A 216 -5.12 -18.25 -4.60
C ILE A 216 -5.84 -19.54 -4.96
N ARG A 217 -5.20 -20.72 -4.88
CA ARG A 217 -5.85 -22.03 -5.07
C ARG A 217 -6.98 -22.28 -4.08
N TYR A 218 -6.84 -21.85 -2.83
CA TYR A 218 -7.89 -21.95 -1.82
C TYR A 218 -9.15 -21.18 -2.23
N HIS A 219 -8.98 -19.93 -2.68
CA HIS A 219 -10.10 -19.06 -3.06
C HIS A 219 -10.67 -19.37 -4.46
N LEU A 220 -9.82 -19.81 -5.39
CA LEU A 220 -10.14 -20.05 -6.80
C LEU A 220 -9.99 -21.53 -7.17
N GLN A 221 -10.77 -22.40 -6.51
CA GLN A 221 -10.66 -23.86 -6.67
C GLN A 221 -10.98 -24.38 -8.08
N GLN A 222 -11.77 -23.63 -8.84
CA GLN A 222 -12.18 -23.98 -10.22
C GLN A 222 -11.32 -23.29 -11.28
N ALA A 223 -10.39 -22.41 -10.88
CA ALA A 223 -9.53 -21.72 -11.82
C ALA A 223 -8.39 -22.64 -12.30
N PRO A 224 -8.00 -22.54 -13.57
CA PRO A 224 -6.87 -23.27 -14.10
C PRO A 224 -5.55 -22.76 -13.51
N GLU A 225 -4.52 -23.61 -13.51
CA GLU A 225 -3.23 -23.26 -12.91
C GLU A 225 -2.56 -22.06 -13.60
N GLU A 226 -2.74 -21.89 -14.91
CA GLU A 226 -2.22 -20.73 -15.65
C GLU A 226 -2.82 -19.40 -15.16
N CYS A 227 -4.11 -19.41 -14.79
CA CYS A 227 -4.75 -18.24 -14.18
C CYS A 227 -4.11 -17.95 -12.84
N ILE A 228 -3.88 -18.97 -12.01
CA ILE A 228 -3.31 -18.81 -10.67
C ILE A 228 -1.89 -18.26 -10.77
N GLN A 229 -1.05 -18.85 -11.62
CA GLN A 229 0.32 -18.39 -11.86
C GLN A 229 0.35 -16.94 -12.35
N SER A 230 -0.56 -16.53 -13.24
CA SER A 230 -0.64 -15.14 -13.70
C SER A 230 -0.95 -14.15 -12.57
N LEU A 231 -1.83 -14.53 -11.63
CA LEU A 231 -2.17 -13.72 -10.47
C LEU A 231 -1.01 -13.65 -9.48
N VAL A 232 -0.33 -14.77 -9.23
CA VAL A 232 0.89 -14.81 -8.40
C VAL A 232 1.97 -13.92 -9.01
N GLN A 233 2.22 -14.03 -10.31
CA GLN A 233 3.21 -13.23 -11.03
C GLN A 233 2.87 -11.73 -10.98
N TYR A 234 1.59 -11.37 -11.06
CA TYR A 234 1.14 -10.00 -10.90
C TYR A 234 1.41 -9.45 -9.50
N LEU A 235 1.07 -10.21 -8.45
CA LEU A 235 1.35 -9.82 -7.06
C LEU A 235 2.84 -9.71 -6.77
N MET A 236 3.64 -10.60 -7.37
CA MET A 236 5.10 -10.61 -7.31
C MET A 236 5.77 -9.64 -8.30
N SER A 237 4.98 -8.87 -9.04
CA SER A 237 5.52 -7.94 -10.04
C SER A 237 6.27 -6.80 -9.35
N THR A 238 7.35 -6.33 -9.98
CA THR A 238 8.14 -5.21 -9.47
C THR A 238 7.29 -3.96 -9.25
N SER A 239 6.26 -3.72 -10.07
CA SER A 239 5.36 -2.59 -9.89
C SER A 239 4.54 -2.65 -8.60
N VAL A 240 3.97 -3.82 -8.28
CA VAL A 240 3.14 -4.00 -7.09
C VAL A 240 4.00 -3.90 -5.83
N LEU A 241 5.13 -4.61 -5.80
CA LEU A 241 6.03 -4.61 -4.64
C LEU A 241 6.72 -3.25 -4.42
N ASP A 242 7.08 -2.53 -5.49
CA ASP A 242 7.59 -1.15 -5.42
C ASP A 242 6.56 -0.22 -4.76
N ASP A 243 5.30 -0.28 -5.19
CA ASP A 243 4.25 0.56 -4.61
C ASP A 243 3.97 0.19 -3.15
N ILE A 244 3.93 -1.11 -2.79
CA ILE A 244 3.83 -1.57 -1.40
C ILE A 244 4.97 -0.98 -0.56
N SER A 245 6.21 -1.06 -1.05
CA SER A 245 7.40 -0.52 -0.38
C SER A 245 7.24 0.98 -0.07
N LYS A 246 6.71 1.76 -1.02
CA LYS A 246 6.44 3.19 -0.83
C LYS A 246 5.36 3.45 0.23
N TRP A 247 4.27 2.69 0.21
CA TRP A 247 3.15 2.89 1.14
C TRP A 247 3.48 2.49 2.58
N ILE A 248 4.28 1.44 2.77
CA ILE A 248 4.75 1.03 4.10
C ILE A 248 5.76 2.04 4.66
N GLY A 249 6.47 2.74 3.78
CA GLY A 249 7.44 3.79 4.13
C GLY A 249 8.89 3.32 4.11
N CYS A 250 9.23 2.37 3.24
CA CYS A 250 10.58 1.83 3.12
C CYS A 250 11.56 2.80 2.46
N ILE A 251 11.09 3.73 1.61
CA ILE A 251 11.93 4.64 0.80
C ILE A 251 13.01 5.34 1.65
N ASP A 252 12.65 5.77 2.85
CA ASP A 252 13.53 6.55 3.72
C ASP A 252 14.51 5.66 4.51
N LEU A 253 14.22 4.36 4.64
CA LEU A 253 15.00 3.38 5.42
C LEU A 253 15.97 2.57 4.56
N VAL A 254 15.69 2.42 3.27
CA VAL A 254 16.49 1.60 2.36
C VAL A 254 17.90 2.17 2.21
N LEU A 255 18.90 1.34 2.49
CA LEU A 255 20.30 1.66 2.30
C LEU A 255 20.73 1.16 0.91
N CYS A 256 20.77 2.09 -0.03
CA CYS A 256 21.16 1.89 -1.43
C CYS A 256 22.11 2.99 -1.91
N SER A 257 22.86 2.76 -2.98
CA SER A 257 23.79 3.73 -3.55
C SER A 257 23.14 4.77 -4.48
N GLU A 258 21.95 4.47 -5.00
CA GLU A 258 21.23 5.29 -5.95
C GLU A 258 20.11 6.10 -5.26
N PHE A 259 19.92 7.36 -5.65
CA PHE A 259 18.82 8.18 -5.13
C PHE A 259 18.14 8.99 -6.24
N PRO A 260 16.81 8.85 -6.44
CA PRO A 260 15.87 7.98 -5.71
C PRO A 260 16.15 6.47 -5.93
N PRO A 261 15.73 5.60 -4.99
CA PRO A 261 15.91 4.15 -5.15
C PRO A 261 15.24 3.61 -6.41
N ASN A 262 15.86 2.64 -7.08
CA ASN A 262 15.23 1.95 -8.20
C ASN A 262 14.03 1.11 -7.73
N LYS A 263 13.06 0.92 -8.61
CA LYS A 263 11.85 0.12 -8.34
C LYS A 263 12.18 -1.32 -8.00
N GLN A 264 13.20 -1.89 -8.63
CA GLN A 264 13.68 -3.24 -8.32
C GLN A 264 14.22 -3.32 -6.89
N THR A 265 15.08 -2.38 -6.51
CA THR A 265 15.60 -2.26 -5.14
C THR A 265 14.46 -2.18 -4.12
N LEU A 266 13.42 -1.38 -4.38
CA LEU A 266 12.25 -1.29 -3.51
C LEU A 266 11.42 -2.58 -3.47
N ALA A 267 11.22 -3.27 -4.59
CA ALA A 267 10.53 -4.57 -4.61
C ALA A 267 11.30 -5.65 -3.84
N ASP A 268 12.62 -5.67 -3.99
CA ASP A 268 13.52 -6.58 -3.28
C ASP A 268 13.47 -6.32 -1.76
N THR A 269 13.31 -5.07 -1.31
CA THR A 269 13.17 -4.76 0.13
C THR A 269 11.91 -5.34 0.76
N VAL A 270 10.80 -5.39 0.02
CA VAL A 270 9.58 -6.03 0.53
C VAL A 270 9.82 -7.54 0.66
N SER A 271 10.51 -8.12 -0.31
CA SER A 271 10.89 -9.55 -0.27
C SER A 271 11.84 -9.84 0.90
N SER A 272 12.83 -8.98 1.15
CA SER A 272 13.76 -9.16 2.28
C SER A 272 13.07 -9.00 3.64
N ILE A 273 12.09 -8.11 3.78
CA ILE A 273 11.27 -7.97 5.00
C ILE A 273 10.47 -9.25 5.26
N VAL A 274 9.86 -9.83 4.22
CA VAL A 274 9.16 -11.11 4.36
C VAL A 274 10.14 -12.22 4.75
N GLY A 275 11.33 -12.26 4.15
CA GLY A 275 12.37 -13.22 4.52
C GLY A 275 12.81 -13.08 5.99
N ALA A 276 13.00 -11.85 6.45
CA ALA A 276 13.32 -11.55 7.85
C ALA A 276 12.22 -11.97 8.82
N LEU A 277 10.94 -11.81 8.44
CA LEU A 277 9.80 -12.27 9.24
C LEU A 277 9.79 -13.80 9.38
N VAL A 278 10.06 -14.53 8.29
CA VAL A 278 10.14 -15.99 8.32
C VAL A 278 11.26 -16.46 9.26
N GLU A 279 12.41 -15.80 9.24
CA GLU A 279 13.56 -16.17 10.08
C GLU A 279 13.31 -15.95 11.58
N ILE A 280 12.65 -14.84 11.96
CA ILE A 280 12.47 -14.47 13.38
C ILE A 280 11.23 -15.13 14.00
N ARG A 281 10.06 -14.99 13.37
CA ARG A 281 8.77 -15.40 13.95
C ARG A 281 8.19 -16.67 13.33
N GLY A 282 8.79 -17.14 12.24
CA GLY A 282 8.33 -18.31 11.51
C GLY A 282 7.29 -18.00 10.44
N GLU A 283 6.90 -19.05 9.73
CA GLU A 283 6.08 -18.94 8.52
C GLU A 283 4.69 -18.32 8.76
N GLN A 284 4.04 -18.60 9.90
CA GLN A 284 2.66 -18.17 10.14
C GLN A 284 2.52 -16.64 10.17
N ASN A 285 3.45 -15.94 10.82
CA ASN A 285 3.46 -14.48 10.86
C ASN A 285 3.74 -13.88 9.48
N ALA A 286 4.67 -14.49 8.72
CA ALA A 286 4.94 -14.09 7.36
C ALA A 286 3.70 -14.30 6.45
N LYS A 287 2.91 -15.37 6.63
CA LYS A 287 1.63 -15.58 5.93
C LYS A 287 0.67 -14.43 6.20
N ASN A 288 0.51 -14.02 7.47
CA ASN A 288 -0.37 -12.92 7.85
C ASN A 288 0.05 -11.61 7.20
N PHE A 289 1.34 -11.29 7.21
CA PHE A 289 1.89 -10.11 6.54
C PHE A 289 1.59 -10.11 5.04
N VAL A 290 1.81 -11.25 4.36
CA VAL A 290 1.54 -11.37 2.92
C VAL A 290 0.04 -11.20 2.62
N ILE A 291 -0.85 -11.76 3.45
CA ILE A 291 -2.31 -11.58 3.30
C ILE A 291 -2.69 -10.10 3.39
N ASP A 292 -2.19 -9.39 4.40
CA ASP A 292 -2.65 -8.03 4.70
C ASP A 292 -2.07 -6.97 3.74
N PHE A 293 -0.82 -7.13 3.31
CA PHE A 293 -0.14 -6.12 2.49
C PHE A 293 -0.11 -6.47 1.01
N ILE A 294 0.05 -7.75 0.64
CA ILE A 294 0.23 -8.16 -0.75
C ILE A 294 -1.10 -8.64 -1.33
N CYS A 295 -1.79 -9.59 -0.69
CA CYS A 295 -3.04 -10.12 -1.24
C CYS A 295 -4.15 -9.05 -1.35
N THR A 296 -4.10 -8.00 -0.53
CA THR A 296 -5.06 -6.88 -0.60
C THR A 296 -5.01 -6.11 -1.93
N TYR A 297 -3.94 -6.23 -2.73
CA TYR A 297 -3.88 -5.68 -4.09
C TYR A 297 -4.85 -6.36 -5.08
N LEU A 298 -5.34 -7.56 -4.78
CA LEU A 298 -6.40 -8.20 -5.56
C LEU A 298 -7.78 -7.60 -5.29
N ASN A 299 -7.93 -6.83 -4.22
CA ASN A 299 -9.24 -6.31 -3.84
C ASN A 299 -9.75 -5.30 -4.89
N GLY A 300 -10.97 -5.55 -5.40
CA GLY A 300 -11.58 -4.73 -6.44
C GLY A 300 -10.97 -4.89 -7.83
N ARG A 301 -9.98 -5.79 -8.01
CA ARG A 301 -9.43 -6.15 -9.31
C ARG A 301 -10.12 -7.40 -9.84
N ASP A 302 -10.28 -7.43 -11.15
CA ASP A 302 -10.86 -8.56 -11.86
C ASP A 302 -9.77 -9.58 -12.23
N PRO A 303 -9.86 -10.85 -11.80
CA PRO A 303 -8.88 -11.86 -12.16
C PRO A 303 -8.67 -12.01 -13.67
N LEU A 304 -9.72 -11.78 -14.48
CA LEU A 304 -9.62 -11.89 -15.93
C LEU A 304 -8.82 -10.76 -16.57
N GLU A 305 -8.86 -9.56 -15.98
CA GLU A 305 -8.08 -8.42 -16.45
C GLU A 305 -6.58 -8.65 -16.23
N ILE A 306 -6.24 -9.31 -15.12
CA ILE A 306 -4.85 -9.65 -14.77
C ILE A 306 -4.35 -10.80 -15.66
N TRP A 307 -5.15 -11.85 -15.83
CA TRP A 307 -4.76 -13.03 -16.61
C TRP A 307 -4.72 -12.78 -18.13
N ARG A 308 -5.48 -11.79 -18.64
CA ARG A 308 -5.54 -11.42 -20.06
C ARG A 308 -5.87 -12.60 -21.00
N ILE A 309 -6.93 -13.34 -20.67
CA ILE A 309 -7.45 -14.43 -21.53
C ILE A 309 -7.80 -13.92 -22.94
N ASP A 310 -8.19 -12.66 -23.07
CA ASP A 310 -8.53 -12.04 -24.33
C ASP A 310 -7.43 -12.18 -25.38
N GLN A 311 -6.16 -12.17 -24.94
CA GLN A 311 -4.97 -12.33 -25.79
C GLN A 311 -4.62 -13.80 -26.09
N MET A 312 -5.31 -14.76 -25.47
CA MET A 312 -5.08 -16.18 -25.67
C MET A 312 -5.99 -16.73 -26.78
N ASP A 313 -5.42 -17.59 -27.64
CA ASP A 313 -6.14 -18.33 -28.70
C ASP A 313 -6.99 -19.48 -28.12
N LEU A 314 -7.73 -19.21 -27.04
CA LEU A 314 -8.58 -20.17 -26.38
C LEU A 314 -9.94 -20.23 -27.10
N ASN A 315 -10.24 -21.40 -27.66
CA ASN A 315 -11.52 -21.68 -28.29
C ASN A 315 -12.42 -22.49 -27.35
N LEU A 316 -13.59 -21.94 -27.02
CA LEU A 316 -14.55 -22.55 -26.12
C LEU A 316 -15.05 -23.91 -26.61
N ASP A 317 -15.21 -24.10 -27.92
CA ASP A 317 -15.66 -25.37 -28.50
C ASP A 317 -14.65 -26.50 -28.23
N ILE A 318 -13.36 -26.21 -28.38
CA ILE A 318 -12.29 -27.17 -28.14
C ILE A 318 -12.24 -27.49 -26.64
N PHE A 319 -12.21 -26.45 -25.81
CA PHE A 319 -12.17 -26.60 -24.36
C PHE A 319 -13.33 -27.45 -23.81
N LEU A 320 -14.56 -27.23 -24.28
CA LEU A 320 -15.73 -27.99 -23.82
C LEU A 320 -15.68 -29.46 -24.24
N ARG A 321 -15.14 -29.76 -25.44
CA ARG A 321 -14.98 -31.14 -25.92
C ARG A 321 -13.97 -31.92 -25.11
N ASP A 322 -12.86 -31.26 -24.76
CA ASP A 322 -11.73 -31.91 -24.10
C ASP A 322 -11.96 -32.05 -22.58
N HIS A 323 -12.45 -31.01 -21.91
CA HIS A 323 -12.51 -30.97 -20.45
C HIS A 323 -13.90 -31.19 -19.84
N VAL A 324 -14.99 -30.86 -20.55
CA VAL A 324 -16.35 -30.84 -19.95
C VAL A 324 -17.20 -32.03 -20.38
N HIS A 325 -17.22 -32.34 -21.68
CA HIS A 325 -18.14 -33.32 -22.24
C HIS A 325 -17.49 -34.67 -22.62
N GLY A 326 -16.17 -34.81 -22.44
CA GLY A 326 -15.45 -36.08 -22.62
C GLY A 326 -15.65 -36.69 -24.02
N HIS A 327 -15.25 -35.94 -25.06
CA HIS A 327 -15.38 -36.33 -26.48
C HIS A 327 -16.80 -36.72 -26.95
N GLN A 328 -17.87 -36.33 -26.24
CA GLN A 328 -19.23 -36.50 -26.74
C GLN A 328 -19.49 -35.53 -27.90
N SER A 329 -19.97 -36.06 -29.02
CA SER A 329 -20.13 -35.35 -30.30
C SER A 329 -21.20 -34.25 -30.32
N ASP A 330 -22.12 -34.25 -29.36
CA ASP A 330 -23.32 -33.39 -29.39
C ASP A 330 -23.16 -32.03 -28.69
N SER A 331 -22.01 -31.74 -28.08
CA SER A 331 -21.82 -30.52 -27.29
C SER A 331 -21.10 -29.41 -28.08
N ASN A 332 -21.69 -28.96 -29.19
CA ASN A 332 -21.20 -27.80 -29.93
C ASN A 332 -21.71 -26.48 -29.30
N CYS A 333 -20.88 -25.43 -29.30
CA CYS A 333 -21.35 -24.10 -28.90
C CYS A 333 -22.20 -23.47 -30.00
N GLU A 334 -23.41 -23.07 -29.66
CA GLU A 334 -24.29 -22.31 -30.52
C GLU A 334 -24.37 -20.84 -30.06
N PRO A 335 -23.70 -19.90 -30.74
CA PRO A 335 -23.88 -18.48 -30.48
C PRO A 335 -25.22 -18.00 -31.05
N ARG A 336 -26.03 -17.30 -30.25
CA ARG A 336 -27.32 -16.73 -30.65
C ARG A 336 -27.43 -15.27 -30.22
N ILE A 337 -28.02 -14.44 -31.08
CA ILE A 337 -28.34 -13.04 -30.75
C ILE A 337 -29.55 -13.06 -29.82
N LEU A 338 -29.38 -12.52 -28.61
CA LEU A 338 -30.45 -12.39 -27.61
C LEU A 338 -31.21 -11.09 -27.78
N ARG A 339 -30.47 -9.99 -28.00
CA ARG A 339 -31.01 -8.64 -28.18
C ARG A 339 -30.11 -7.87 -29.14
N GLN A 340 -30.70 -6.92 -29.86
CA GLN A 340 -29.97 -5.98 -30.71
C GLN A 340 -30.65 -4.61 -30.63
N SER A 341 -29.85 -3.56 -30.57
CA SER A 341 -30.30 -2.18 -30.55
C SER A 341 -29.45 -1.33 -31.48
N ALA A 342 -30.06 -0.31 -32.10
CA ALA A 342 -29.39 0.65 -32.96
C ALA A 342 -28.54 0.00 -34.07
N VAL A 343 -29.08 -1.06 -34.70
CA VAL A 343 -28.46 -1.77 -35.84
C VAL A 343 -28.14 -0.77 -36.95
N ASP A 344 -26.99 -0.91 -37.58
CA ASP A 344 -26.47 -0.04 -38.64
C ASP A 344 -26.13 1.41 -38.23
N THR A 345 -26.01 1.68 -36.93
CA THR A 345 -25.53 2.97 -36.40
C THR A 345 -24.14 2.84 -35.76
N ILE A 346 -23.48 3.97 -35.51
CA ILE A 346 -22.19 4.02 -34.79
C ILE A 346 -22.33 3.49 -33.35
N GLU A 347 -23.52 3.60 -32.76
CA GLU A 347 -23.83 3.18 -31.39
C GLU A 347 -24.57 1.83 -31.37
N SER A 348 -24.32 0.97 -32.37
CA SER A 348 -24.93 -0.36 -32.40
C SER A 348 -24.53 -1.18 -31.18
N CYS A 349 -25.49 -1.91 -30.61
CA CYS A 349 -25.28 -2.76 -29.46
C CYS A 349 -25.92 -4.13 -29.70
N TYR A 350 -25.09 -5.16 -29.72
CA TYR A 350 -25.50 -6.55 -29.89
C TYR A 350 -25.28 -7.30 -28.58
N VAL A 351 -26.30 -8.02 -28.11
CA VAL A 351 -26.18 -8.93 -26.97
C VAL A 351 -26.23 -10.35 -27.49
N VAL A 352 -25.11 -11.07 -27.37
CA VAL A 352 -24.95 -12.44 -27.83
C VAL A 352 -24.87 -13.37 -26.62
N GLY A 353 -25.55 -14.52 -26.72
CA GLY A 353 -25.48 -15.60 -25.74
C GLY A 353 -24.94 -16.87 -26.39
N ILE A 354 -24.17 -17.64 -25.64
CA ILE A 354 -23.60 -18.92 -26.09
C ILE A 354 -24.31 -20.05 -25.38
N TYR A 355 -24.84 -20.99 -26.16
CA TYR A 355 -25.54 -22.17 -25.66
C TYR A 355 -24.73 -23.44 -25.91
N SER A 356 -24.75 -24.37 -24.97
CA SER A 356 -24.35 -25.77 -25.18
C SER A 356 -25.43 -26.66 -24.60
N ASN A 357 -25.89 -27.66 -25.36
CA ASN A 357 -26.99 -28.55 -24.97
C ASN A 357 -28.23 -27.80 -24.44
N GLN A 358 -28.62 -26.73 -25.15
CA GLN A 358 -29.73 -25.83 -24.80
C GLN A 358 -29.56 -25.06 -23.47
N LYS A 359 -28.39 -25.10 -22.84
CA LYS A 359 -28.06 -24.34 -21.64
C LYS A 359 -27.21 -23.13 -21.98
N LEU A 360 -27.60 -21.96 -21.49
CA LEU A 360 -26.82 -20.73 -21.65
C LEU A 360 -25.55 -20.81 -20.81
N LEU A 361 -24.39 -20.83 -21.47
CA LEU A 361 -23.08 -20.84 -20.81
C LEU A 361 -22.65 -19.43 -20.42
N GLY A 362 -22.77 -18.46 -21.32
CA GLY A 362 -22.35 -17.08 -21.10
C GLY A 362 -23.09 -16.12 -22.03
N GLN A 363 -23.13 -14.85 -21.65
CA GLN A 363 -23.72 -13.78 -22.47
C GLN A 363 -22.99 -12.47 -22.26
N SER A 364 -22.83 -11.69 -23.33
CA SER A 364 -22.26 -10.34 -23.21
C SER A 364 -22.76 -9.42 -24.31
N ALA A 365 -22.57 -8.12 -24.10
CA ALA A 365 -22.85 -7.08 -25.07
C ALA A 365 -21.56 -6.67 -25.80
N GLY A 366 -21.70 -6.22 -27.04
CA GLY A 366 -20.60 -5.66 -27.83
C GLY A 366 -21.09 -4.72 -28.92
N GLU A 367 -20.19 -3.87 -29.40
CA GLU A 367 -20.45 -2.90 -30.47
C GLU A 367 -20.75 -3.57 -31.82
N SER A 368 -20.10 -4.71 -32.08
CA SER A 368 -20.24 -5.51 -33.29
C SER A 368 -20.49 -6.99 -32.94
N LEU A 369 -21.12 -7.73 -33.85
CA LEU A 369 -21.37 -9.17 -33.68
C LEU A 369 -20.14 -10.01 -33.32
N PRO A 370 -18.97 -9.89 -33.98
CA PRO A 370 -17.79 -10.68 -33.62
C PRO A 370 -17.26 -10.31 -32.22
N ILE A 371 -17.28 -9.03 -31.85
CA ILE A 371 -16.85 -8.58 -30.52
C ILE A 371 -17.83 -9.08 -29.45
N ALA A 372 -19.13 -8.96 -29.67
CA ALA A 372 -20.16 -9.47 -28.75
C ALA A 372 -20.05 -10.98 -28.57
N LYS A 373 -19.79 -11.74 -29.65
CA LYS A 373 -19.51 -13.18 -29.59
C LYS A 373 -18.29 -13.47 -28.71
N ARG A 374 -17.15 -12.82 -28.98
CA ARG A 374 -15.91 -13.03 -28.20
C ARG A 374 -16.09 -12.66 -26.73
N MET A 375 -16.79 -11.57 -26.43
CA MET A 375 -17.09 -11.18 -25.04
C MET A 375 -18.04 -12.19 -24.36
N ALA A 376 -18.98 -12.79 -25.10
CA ALA A 376 -19.84 -13.85 -24.56
C ALA A 376 -19.05 -15.15 -24.30
N GLU A 377 -18.03 -15.46 -25.11
CA GLU A 377 -17.10 -16.58 -24.87
C GLU A 377 -16.31 -16.36 -23.57
N LEU A 378 -15.80 -15.14 -23.36
CA LEU A 378 -15.09 -14.79 -22.13
C LEU A 378 -16.00 -14.85 -20.90
N ASP A 379 -17.27 -14.43 -21.00
CA ASP A 379 -18.26 -14.62 -19.92
C ASP A 379 -18.56 -16.10 -19.65
N ALA A 380 -18.55 -16.94 -20.69
CA ALA A 380 -18.71 -18.39 -20.52
C ALA A 380 -17.50 -18.97 -19.76
N PHE A 381 -16.27 -18.65 -20.16
CA PHE A 381 -15.06 -19.07 -19.43
C PHE A 381 -15.07 -18.58 -17.99
N ARG A 382 -15.45 -17.32 -17.75
CA ARG A 382 -15.60 -16.77 -16.41
C ARG A 382 -16.49 -17.64 -15.52
N ARG A 383 -17.64 -18.06 -16.03
CA ARG A 383 -18.60 -18.87 -15.29
C ARG A 383 -18.11 -20.29 -15.07
N ILE A 384 -17.49 -20.89 -16.09
CA ILE A 384 -16.92 -22.24 -16.02
C ILE A 384 -15.82 -22.32 -14.95
N PHE A 385 -14.91 -21.33 -14.92
CA PHE A 385 -13.83 -21.27 -13.93
C PHE A 385 -14.25 -20.70 -12.57
N GLY A 386 -15.53 -20.39 -12.38
CA GLY A 386 -16.02 -19.82 -11.13
C GLY A 386 -15.51 -18.40 -10.84
N LEU A 387 -14.96 -17.69 -11.83
CA LEU A 387 -14.37 -16.34 -11.71
C LEU A 387 -15.40 -15.21 -11.76
N THR A 388 -16.66 -15.49 -11.45
CA THR A 388 -17.70 -14.46 -11.40
C THR A 388 -17.56 -13.60 -10.15
N THR A 389 -17.92 -12.32 -10.23
CA THR A 389 -17.84 -11.39 -9.09
C THR A 389 -18.61 -11.87 -7.86
N ALA A 390 -19.65 -12.70 -8.05
CA ALA A 390 -20.40 -13.29 -6.94
C ALA A 390 -19.62 -14.38 -6.19
N ASN A 391 -18.80 -15.15 -6.91
CA ASN A 391 -18.08 -16.31 -6.43
C ASN A 391 -16.68 -15.96 -5.90
N VAL A 392 -15.99 -15.02 -6.54
CA VAL A 392 -14.65 -14.59 -6.13
C VAL A 392 -14.74 -13.78 -4.85
N ARG A 393 -14.38 -14.40 -3.72
CA ARG A 393 -14.33 -13.77 -2.41
C ARG A 393 -13.00 -14.12 -1.74
N PHE A 394 -12.08 -13.18 -1.79
CA PHE A 394 -10.84 -13.26 -1.02
C PHE A 394 -11.12 -12.92 0.44
N GLU A 395 -10.56 -13.72 1.34
CA GLU A 395 -10.64 -13.48 2.77
C GLU A 395 -9.37 -12.78 3.25
N PHE A 396 -9.53 -11.79 4.13
CA PHE A 396 -8.43 -10.97 4.67
C PHE A 396 -8.53 -10.88 6.19
N GLY A 397 -7.42 -10.54 6.84
CA GLY A 397 -7.36 -10.34 8.29
C GLY A 397 -7.57 -11.64 9.08
N PRO A 398 -8.13 -11.55 10.31
CA PRO A 398 -8.20 -12.69 11.24
C PRO A 398 -8.87 -13.94 10.69
N ARG A 399 -9.90 -13.78 9.85
CA ARG A 399 -10.58 -14.93 9.23
C ARG A 399 -9.66 -15.72 8.31
N ALA A 400 -8.76 -15.03 7.61
CA ALA A 400 -7.84 -15.63 6.67
C ALA A 400 -6.65 -16.31 7.37
N TYR A 401 -6.27 -15.88 8.57
CA TYR A 401 -5.13 -16.45 9.30
C TYR A 401 -5.42 -17.88 9.79
N ASP A 402 -6.66 -18.17 10.17
CA ASP A 402 -7.08 -19.47 10.70
C ASP A 402 -7.27 -20.55 9.61
N LEU A 403 -7.18 -20.16 8.33
CA LEU A 403 -7.41 -21.07 7.21
C LEU A 403 -6.20 -21.96 6.93
N ALA A 404 -6.48 -23.25 6.69
CA ALA A 404 -5.46 -24.25 6.38
C ALA A 404 -5.13 -24.28 4.87
N TYR A 405 -4.26 -23.38 4.42
CA TYR A 405 -3.80 -23.30 3.02
C TYR A 405 -2.93 -24.48 2.59
N ASP A 406 -2.29 -25.18 3.54
CA ASP A 406 -1.36 -26.29 3.25
C ASP A 406 -2.02 -27.44 2.48
N LYS A 407 -3.36 -27.56 2.54
CA LYS A 407 -4.14 -28.55 1.76
C LYS A 407 -4.11 -28.29 0.25
N TYR A 408 -3.80 -27.07 -0.17
CA TYR A 408 -3.85 -26.59 -1.55
C TYR A 408 -2.45 -26.49 -2.18
N GLU A 409 -1.50 -27.30 -1.72
CA GLU A 409 -0.15 -27.37 -2.29
C GLU A 409 -0.13 -28.01 -3.69
N ARG A 410 -1.10 -28.87 -4.01
CA ARG A 410 -1.23 -29.48 -5.35
C ARG A 410 -1.74 -28.46 -6.37
N GLU A 411 -1.17 -28.50 -7.56
CA GLU A 411 -1.62 -27.70 -8.71
C GLU A 411 -3.04 -28.08 -9.15
N ASN A 412 -3.74 -27.09 -9.69
CA ASN A 412 -5.04 -27.30 -10.32
C ASN A 412 -4.88 -27.93 -11.71
N PHE A 413 -5.99 -28.08 -12.44
CA PHE A 413 -5.92 -28.51 -13.84
C PHE A 413 -5.24 -27.43 -14.69
N HIS A 414 -4.45 -27.88 -15.67
CA HIS A 414 -3.84 -27.02 -16.68
C HIS A 414 -4.74 -26.96 -17.91
N LEU A 415 -4.80 -25.80 -18.57
CA LEU A 415 -5.51 -25.60 -19.84
C LEU A 415 -4.71 -26.06 -21.03
N PHE A 416 -3.41 -25.83 -20.99
CA PHE A 416 -2.50 -26.31 -22.01
C PHE A 416 -1.83 -27.56 -21.45
N GLU A 417 -1.90 -28.67 -22.19
CA GLU A 417 -1.06 -29.82 -21.86
C GLU A 417 0.39 -29.34 -21.88
N SER A 418 1.02 -29.31 -20.71
CA SER A 418 2.46 -29.09 -20.64
C SER A 418 3.10 -30.24 -21.40
N SER A 419 3.89 -29.92 -22.42
CA SER A 419 4.64 -30.89 -23.23
C SER A 419 5.66 -31.71 -22.42
N SER A 420 5.67 -31.58 -21.09
CA SER A 420 6.53 -32.28 -20.15
C SER A 420 5.94 -33.58 -19.59
N SER A 421 4.65 -33.89 -19.83
CA SER A 421 4.04 -35.16 -19.43
C SER A 421 3.77 -36.09 -20.61
N LEU A 422 4.75 -36.30 -21.49
CA LEU A 422 4.77 -37.53 -22.29
C LEU A 422 5.15 -38.68 -21.33
N PRO A 423 4.31 -39.73 -21.17
CA PRO A 423 4.70 -40.86 -20.35
C PRO A 423 5.95 -41.52 -20.95
N LYS A 424 6.90 -41.89 -20.08
CA LYS A 424 8.12 -42.67 -20.35
C LYS A 424 7.83 -44.08 -20.91
N GLN A 425 7.10 -44.17 -22.02
CA GLN A 425 6.81 -45.43 -22.73
C GLN A 425 7.77 -45.68 -23.90
N GLU A 426 8.50 -44.67 -24.37
CA GLU A 426 9.43 -44.83 -25.49
C GLU A 426 10.78 -45.47 -25.10
N GLU A 427 11.22 -45.39 -23.83
CA GLU A 427 12.47 -46.05 -23.39
C GLU A 427 12.40 -47.59 -23.35
N LYS A 428 11.21 -48.20 -23.39
CA LYS A 428 11.05 -49.67 -23.46
C LYS A 428 11.10 -50.23 -24.89
N GLN A 429 10.93 -49.40 -25.92
CA GLN A 429 11.02 -49.85 -27.31
C GLN A 429 12.47 -49.82 -27.83
N SER A 430 13.28 -48.86 -27.35
CA SER A 430 14.70 -48.75 -27.70
C SER A 430 15.57 -49.87 -27.13
N GLN A 431 15.18 -50.46 -26.00
CA GLN A 431 15.91 -51.59 -25.38
C GLN A 431 15.56 -52.96 -25.96
N ARG A 432 14.51 -53.08 -26.78
CA ARG A 432 14.15 -54.34 -27.47
C ARG A 432 14.77 -54.48 -28.85
N GLN A 433 15.30 -53.40 -29.44
CA GLN A 433 15.93 -53.43 -30.77
C GLN A 433 17.45 -53.66 -30.73
N THR A 434 18.06 -53.73 -29.54
CA THR A 434 19.50 -54.02 -29.38
C THR A 434 19.79 -55.47 -28.94
N SER A 435 18.78 -56.33 -28.91
CA SER A 435 18.90 -57.74 -28.54
C SER A 435 18.18 -58.64 -29.55
N SER A 436 18.61 -58.57 -30.81
CA SER A 436 18.25 -59.52 -31.87
C SER A 436 19.42 -59.67 -32.84
#